data_AF-A0A944RP84-F1
#
_entry.id   AF-A0A944RP84-F1
#
_cell.length_a   1.000
_cell.length_b   1.000
_cell.length_c   1.000
_cell.angle_alpha   90.00
_cell.angle_beta   90.00
_cell.angle_gamma   90.00
#
_symmetry.space_group_name_H-M   'P 1'
#
loop_
_entity.id
_entity.type
_entity.pdbx_description
1 polymer ?
#
loop_
_entity_poly.entity_id
_entity_poly.type
_entity_poly.pdbx_seq_one_letter_code
_entity_poly.pdbx_strand_id
1 'polypeptide(L)' 'MSIMPEGDDLRKAIKWISEERDKNPDIKLEKLINEAGIRFDLPPNDTDFL' A
#
# COMPACT_ATOMS: atom_id res chain seq x y z
N MET A 1 -0.69 1.36 27.35
CA MET A 1 -1.68 1.01 26.30
C MET A 1 -1.08 1.46 24.99
N SER A 2 -0.37 0.55 24.30
CA SER A 2 0.28 0.89 23.04
C SER A 2 -0.82 0.94 22.00
N ILE A 3 -1.25 2.14 21.65
CA ILE A 3 -2.03 2.41 20.45
C ILE A 3 -1.17 1.93 19.28
N MET A 4 -1.32 0.65 18.89
CA MET A 4 -0.83 0.22 17.59
C MET A 4 -1.56 1.10 16.59
N PRO A 5 -0.86 1.94 15.80
CA PRO A 5 -1.56 2.75 14.84
C PRO A 5 -2.08 1.80 13.78
N GLU A 6 -3.37 1.51 13.82
CA GLU A 6 -4.09 0.67 12.85
C GLU A 6 -3.98 1.19 11.39
N GLY A 7 -3.22 2.27 11.15
CA GLY A 7 -2.91 2.81 9.83
C GLY A 7 -1.41 2.95 9.51
N ASP A 8 -0.49 2.34 10.28
CA ASP A 8 0.94 2.38 9.95
C ASP A 8 1.24 1.61 8.67
N ASP A 9 0.60 0.45 8.51
CA ASP A 9 0.81 -0.43 7.37
C ASP A 9 0.22 0.16 6.08
N LEU A 10 -0.91 0.87 6.17
CA LEU A 10 -1.46 1.65 5.05
C LEU A 10 -0.50 2.76 4.60
N ARG A 11 0.08 3.51 5.55
CA ARG A 11 1.05 4.55 5.20
C ARG A 11 2.32 3.97 4.56
N LYS A 12 2.80 2.82 5.05
CA LYS A 12 3.96 2.14 4.47
C LYS A 12 3.64 1.63 3.06
N ALA A 13 2.46 1.08 2.84
CA ALA A 13 1.98 0.64 1.53
C ALA A 13 1.91 1.81 0.54
N ILE A 14 1.26 2.92 0.88
CA ILE A 14 1.16 4.11 0.02
C ILE A 14 2.54 4.65 -0.34
N LYS A 15 3.43 4.73 0.66
CA LYS A 15 4.80 5.19 0.45
C LYS A 15 5.54 4.26 -0.52
N TRP A 16 5.45 2.95 -0.31
CA TRP A 16 6.07 1.96 -1.18
C TRP A 16 5.52 2.01 -2.61
N ILE A 17 4.19 2.13 -2.78
CA ILE A 17 3.56 2.28 -4.10
C ILE A 17 4.10 3.53 -4.81
N SER A 18 4.23 4.65 -4.09
CA SER A 18 4.76 5.89 -4.65
C SER A 18 6.22 5.75 -5.09
N GLU A 19 7.05 5.10 -4.27
CA GLU A 19 8.45 4.82 -4.61
C GLU A 19 8.59 3.85 -5.79
N GLU A 20 7.76 2.81 -5.86
CA GLU A 20 7.79 1.88 -6.99
C GLU A 20 7.26 2.49 -8.27
N ARG A 21 6.27 3.37 -8.19
CA ARG A 21 5.78 4.12 -9.35
C ARG A 21 6.83 5.11 -9.88
N ASP A 22 7.65 5.69 -9.00
CA ASP A 22 8.76 6.56 -9.38
C ASP A 22 9.89 5.78 -10.04
N LYS A 23 10.24 4.60 -9.50
CA LYS A 23 11.24 3.70 -10.08
C LYS A 23 10.78 3.03 -11.36
N ASN A 24 9.50 2.68 -11.42
CA ASN A 24 8.90 1.88 -12.48
C ASN A 24 7.57 2.52 -12.95
N PRO A 25 7.64 3.61 -13.72
CA PRO A 25 6.44 4.30 -14.21
C PRO A 25 5.60 3.45 -15.17
N ASP A 26 6.17 2.38 -15.71
CA ASP A 26 5.51 1.42 -16.59
C ASP A 26 4.59 0.44 -15.82
N ILE A 27 4.79 0.30 -14.50
CA ILE A 27 3.96 -0.57 -13.67
C ILE A 27 2.64 0.14 -13.37
N LYS A 28 1.54 -0.56 -13.67
CA LYS A 28 0.21 -0.08 -13.35
C LYS A 28 -0.02 0.01 -11.85
N LEU A 29 -0.71 1.08 -11.43
CA LEU A 29 -1.07 1.34 -10.04
C LEU A 29 -1.82 0.16 -9.40
N GLU A 30 -2.80 -0.42 -10.10
CA GLU A 30 -3.53 -1.63 -9.70
C GLU A 30 -2.62 -2.79 -9.27
N LYS A 31 -1.49 -2.97 -9.95
CA LYS A 31 -0.52 -4.03 -9.63
C LYS A 31 0.27 -3.69 -8.38
N LEU A 32 0.70 -2.43 -8.24
CA LEU A 32 1.40 -1.95 -7.04
C LEU A 32 0.51 -1.99 -5.81
N ILE A 33 -0.76 -1.62 -5.94
CA ILE A 33 -1.76 -1.69 -4.88
C ILE A 33 -1.95 -3.13 -4.40
N ASN A 34 -2.09 -4.09 -5.33
CA ASN A 34 -2.24 -5.50 -4.98
C ASN A 34 -0.99 -6.07 -4.28
N GLU A 35 0.20 -5.80 -4.84
CA GLU A 35 1.48 -6.19 -4.21
C GLU A 35 1.65 -5.56 -2.82
N ALA A 36 1.28 -4.29 -2.65
CA ALA A 36 1.32 -3.62 -1.37
C ALA A 36 0.30 -4.22 -0.39
N GLY A 37 -0.90 -4.58 -0.85
CA GLY A 37 -1.90 -5.23 -0.01
C GLY A 37 -1.44 -6.58 0.52
N ILE A 38 -0.81 -7.39 -0.33
CA ILE A 38 -0.21 -8.68 0.09
C ILE A 38 0.98 -8.45 1.03
N ARG A 39 1.81 -7.45 0.74
CA ARG A 39 3.06 -7.18 1.49
C ARG A 39 2.83 -6.56 2.86
N PHE A 40 1.79 -5.74 3.00
CA PHE A 40 1.45 -4.99 4.21
C PHE A 40 0.17 -5.52 4.88
N ASP A 41 -0.32 -6.69 4.46
CA ASP A 41 -1.54 -7.33 4.98
C ASP A 41 -2.76 -6.36 4.98
N LEU A 42 -2.86 -5.53 3.94
CA LEU A 42 -3.99 -4.59 3.85
C LEU A 42 -5.26 -5.34 3.48
N PRO A 43 -6.35 -5.14 4.25
CA PRO A 43 -7.62 -5.73 3.91
C PRO A 43 -8.16 -5.13 2.60
N PRO A 44 -8.84 -5.94 1.75
CA PRO A 44 -9.38 -5.52 0.46
C PRO A 44 -10.36 -4.33 0.57
N ASN A 45 -10.92 -4.08 1.76
CA ASN A 45 -11.78 -2.92 2.04
C ASN A 45 -11.05 -1.57 1.92
N ASP A 46 -9.74 -1.52 2.15
CA ASP A 46 -8.93 -0.30 1.99
C ASP A 46 -8.44 -0.12 0.54
N THR A 47 -8.46 -1.20 -0.24
CA THR A 47 -7.95 -1.25 -1.62
C THR A 47 -8.91 -0.57 -2.61
N ASP A 48 -10.20 -0.47 -2.26
CA ASP A 48 -11.22 0.21 -3.06
C ASP A 48 -11.13 1.76 -2.94
N PHE A 49 -10.40 2.26 -1.93
CA PHE A 49 -10.25 3.70 -1.64
C PHE A 49 -8.91 4.31 -2.09
N LEU A 50 -7.99 3.52 -2.66
CA LEU A 50 -6.67 3.92 -3.16
C LEU A 50 -6.66 4.16 -4.68
#